data_AF-A0A847E483-F1
#
_entry.id   AF-A0A847E483-F1
#
_cell.length_a   1.000
_cell.length_b   1.000
_cell.length_c   1.000
_cell.angle_alpha   90.00
_cell.angle_beta   90.00
_cell.angle_gamma   90.00
#
_symmetry.space_group_name_H-M   'P 1'
#
loop_
_entity.id
_entity.type
_entity.pdbx_description
1 polymer ?
#
loop_
_entity_poly.entity_id
_entity_poly.type
_entity_poly.pdbx_seq_one_letter_code
_entity_poly.pdbx_strand_id
1 'polypeptide(L)'
;MQQQQIARELSKIKAWYIENWPLCIFCGHRIKEGEGDLAHLIRRSYSRELQTVKLNTGLAHRECHNIFDNEPDQAVYLPRIIEVLYIIFLLSSDYFNLIADHYEQLSEAIQLFPSVPYQKIEHHGELLTLQYLLP
;
A
#
# COMPACT_ATOMS: atom_id res chain seq x y z
N MET A 1 -26.17 -0.67 2.13
CA MET A 1 -25.69 -0.11 3.42
C MET A 1 -24.19 -0.28 3.62
N GLN A 2 -23.63 -1.49 3.50
CA GLN A 2 -22.20 -1.74 3.75
C GLN A 2 -21.22 -1.03 2.78
N GLN A 3 -21.56 -0.88 1.50
CA GLN A 3 -20.73 -0.14 0.52
C GLN A 3 -20.64 1.37 0.81
N GLN A 4 -21.71 1.97 1.34
CA GLN A 4 -21.70 3.38 1.74
C GLN A 4 -20.81 3.60 2.98
N GLN A 5 -20.78 2.63 3.89
CA GLN A 5 -19.88 2.68 5.04
C GLN A 5 -18.41 2.60 4.62
N ILE A 6 -18.07 1.66 3.72
CA ILE A 6 -16.72 1.56 3.14
C ILE A 6 -16.31 2.88 2.48
N ALA A 7 -17.17 3.46 1.63
CA ALA A 7 -16.87 4.73 0.96
C ALA A 7 -16.62 5.89 1.95
N ARG A 8 -17.38 5.94 3.05
CA ARG A 8 -17.19 6.96 4.10
C ARG A 8 -15.84 6.81 4.80
N GLU A 9 -15.46 5.58 5.16
CA GLU A 9 -14.16 5.33 5.81
C GLU A 9 -12.99 5.60 4.85
N LEU A 10 -13.09 5.21 3.58
CA LEU A 10 -12.10 5.56 2.56
C LEU A 10 -11.93 7.07 2.40
N SER A 11 -13.03 7.83 2.45
CA SER A 11 -12.99 9.30 2.38
C SER A 11 -12.25 9.90 3.58
N LYS A 12 -12.50 9.39 4.80
CA LYS A 12 -11.79 9.81 6.01
C LYS A 12 -10.29 9.51 5.94
N ILE A 13 -9.94 8.30 5.49
CA ILE A 13 -8.54 7.89 5.31
C ILE A 13 -7.83 8.80 4.30
N LYS A 14 -8.46 9.06 3.15
CA LYS A 14 -7.92 9.97 2.14
C LYS A 14 -7.72 11.38 2.70
N ALA A 15 -8.71 11.92 3.40
CA ALA A 15 -8.62 13.25 4.01
C ALA A 15 -7.45 13.32 5.02
N TRP A 16 -7.28 12.28 5.83
CA TRP A 16 -6.17 12.20 6.77
C TRP A 16 -4.81 12.24 6.07
N TYR A 17 -4.63 11.49 4.97
CA TYR A 17 -3.38 11.53 4.20
C TYR A 17 -3.12 12.91 3.59
N ILE A 18 -4.14 13.57 3.04
CA ILE A 18 -3.98 14.92 2.47
C ILE A 18 -3.50 15.92 3.53
N GLU A 19 -4.04 15.83 4.75
CA GLU A 19 -3.72 16.75 5.84
C GLU A 19 -2.36 16.45 6.51
N ASN A 20 -2.07 15.17 6.76
CA ASN A 20 -0.95 14.77 7.63
C ASN A 20 0.25 14.21 6.85
N TRP A 21 0.03 13.60 5.69
CA TRP A 21 1.08 12.95 4.91
C TRP A 21 0.82 13.01 3.40
N PRO A 22 0.93 14.21 2.77
CA PRO A 22 0.59 14.41 1.37
C PRO A 22 1.71 13.93 0.43
N LEU A 23 2.25 12.73 0.66
CA LEU A 23 3.28 12.12 -0.16
C LEU A 23 2.71 10.90 -0.89
N CYS A 24 3.18 10.69 -2.12
CA CYS A 24 2.86 9.50 -2.88
C CYS A 24 3.48 8.26 -2.23
N ILE A 25 2.67 7.23 -2.01
CA ILE A 25 3.10 5.95 -1.44
C ILE A 25 4.14 5.24 -2.32
N PHE A 26 4.11 5.48 -3.64
CA PHE A 26 4.98 4.80 -4.60
C PHE A 26 6.27 5.55 -4.91
N CYS A 27 6.23 6.88 -5.06
CA CYS A 27 7.40 7.67 -5.45
C CYS A 27 7.94 8.58 -4.34
N GLY A 28 7.24 8.72 -3.22
CA GLY A 28 7.65 9.58 -2.09
C GLY A 28 7.53 11.08 -2.35
N HIS A 29 7.21 11.51 -3.58
CA HIS A 29 7.02 12.93 -3.89
C HIS A 29 5.69 13.48 -3.38
N ARG A 30 5.66 14.79 -3.12
CA ARG A 30 4.47 15.49 -2.67
C ARG A 30 3.35 15.42 -3.71
N ILE A 31 2.14 15.18 -3.23
CA ILE A 31 0.90 15.25 -3.99
C ILE A 31 0.29 16.64 -3.76
N LYS A 32 -0.07 17.32 -4.84
CA LYS A 32 -0.75 18.62 -4.76
C LYS A 32 -2.18 18.43 -4.26
N GLU A 33 -2.70 19.45 -3.62
CA GLU A 33 -4.07 19.46 -3.10
C GLU A 33 -5.07 19.12 -4.23
N GLY A 34 -5.93 18.14 -3.98
CA GLY A 34 -6.94 17.68 -4.95
C GLY A 34 -6.44 16.73 -6.05
N GLU A 35 -5.13 16.49 -6.19
CA GLU A 35 -4.55 15.71 -7.30
C GLU A 35 -4.24 14.23 -6.96
N GLY A 36 -4.44 13.81 -5.70
CA GLY A 36 -4.12 12.46 -5.23
C GLY A 36 -5.25 11.46 -5.33
N ASP A 37 -4.94 10.24 -5.75
CA ASP A 37 -5.82 9.07 -5.65
C ASP A 37 -5.51 8.30 -4.36
N LEU A 38 -6.52 7.66 -3.77
CA LEU A 38 -6.29 6.73 -2.67
C LEU A 38 -6.09 5.34 -3.29
N ALA A 39 -4.84 4.89 -3.32
CA ALA A 39 -4.44 3.59 -3.84
C ALA A 39 -4.62 2.50 -2.79
N HIS A 40 -4.92 1.28 -3.25
CA HIS A 40 -4.95 0.06 -2.43
C HIS A 40 -3.76 -0.81 -2.78
N LEU A 41 -2.97 -1.22 -1.78
CA LEU A 41 -1.81 -2.09 -2.02
C LEU A 41 -2.26 -3.52 -2.36
N ILE A 42 -3.23 -4.03 -1.61
CA ILE A 42 -3.98 -5.25 -1.90
C ILE A 42 -5.31 -4.87 -2.52
N ARG A 43 -5.54 -5.35 -3.76
CA ARG A 43 -6.72 -4.98 -4.54
C ARG A 43 -8.03 -5.26 -3.80
N ARG A 44 -8.97 -4.32 -3.95
CA ARG A 44 -10.33 -4.40 -3.40
C ARG A 44 -11.10 -5.66 -3.82
N SER A 45 -10.81 -6.19 -5.01
CA SER A 45 -11.42 -7.42 -5.53
C SER A 45 -10.91 -8.69 -4.84
N TYR A 46 -9.73 -8.63 -4.20
CA TYR A 46 -9.15 -9.77 -3.51
C TYR A 46 -9.69 -9.91 -2.08
N SER A 47 -9.65 -8.84 -1.29
CA SER A 47 -10.14 -8.85 0.09
C SER A 47 -11.07 -7.69 0.39
N ARG A 48 -12.24 -8.01 0.92
CA ARG A 48 -13.21 -7.04 1.41
C ARG A 48 -12.80 -6.42 2.74
N GLU A 49 -12.18 -7.22 3.60
CA GLU A 49 -11.79 -6.84 4.95
C GLU A 49 -10.66 -5.80 4.93
N LEU A 50 -9.76 -5.91 3.96
CA LEU A 50 -8.64 -4.99 3.80
C LEU A 50 -8.99 -3.66 3.11
N GLN A 51 -10.21 -3.48 2.61
CA GLN A 51 -10.57 -2.28 1.84
C GLN A 51 -10.47 -1.00 2.67
N THR A 52 -10.76 -1.07 3.96
CA THR A 52 -10.73 0.10 4.87
C THR A 52 -9.55 0.05 5.85
N VAL A 53 -8.61 -0.88 5.66
CA VAL A 53 -7.39 -0.93 6.48
C VAL A 53 -6.44 0.16 5.99
N LYS A 54 -6.15 1.14 6.86
CA LYS A 54 -5.31 2.30 6.52
C LYS A 54 -3.92 1.89 6.00
N LEU A 55 -3.31 0.84 6.58
CA LEU A 55 -2.03 0.28 6.14
C LEU A 55 -2.10 -0.32 4.71
N ASN A 56 -3.27 -0.81 4.29
CA ASN A 56 -3.50 -1.29 2.93
C ASN A 56 -3.77 -0.15 1.93
N THR A 57 -3.69 1.10 2.37
CA THR A 57 -3.99 2.27 1.55
C THR A 57 -2.89 3.31 1.62
N GLY A 58 -2.79 4.13 0.58
CA GLY A 58 -1.90 5.28 0.55
C GLY A 58 -2.33 6.30 -0.50
N LEU A 59 -1.92 7.56 -0.31
CA LEU A 59 -2.12 8.58 -1.33
C LEU A 59 -1.15 8.33 -2.50
N ALA A 60 -1.59 8.47 -3.74
CA ALA A 60 -0.77 8.21 -4.92
C ALA A 60 -1.01 9.25 -6.01
N HIS A 61 0.04 9.61 -6.76
CA HIS A 61 -0.14 10.23 -8.06
C HIS A 61 -0.86 9.24 -8.97
N ARG A 62 -1.79 9.73 -9.80
CA ARG A 62 -2.56 8.90 -10.73
C ARG A 62 -1.67 8.00 -11.60
N GLU A 63 -0.56 8.53 -12.09
CA GLU A 63 0.39 7.79 -12.92
C GLU A 63 1.07 6.66 -12.15
N CYS A 64 1.64 6.94 -10.96
CA CYS A 64 2.24 5.89 -10.14
C CYS A 64 1.24 4.81 -9.73
N HIS A 65 -0.01 5.22 -9.44
CA HIS A 65 -1.10 4.28 -9.14
C HIS A 65 -1.40 3.38 -10.35
N ASN A 66 -1.49 3.95 -11.55
CA ASN A 66 -1.70 3.18 -12.77
C ASN A 66 -0.54 2.22 -13.06
N ILE A 67 0.70 2.66 -12.91
CA ILE A 67 1.89 1.82 -13.10
C ILE A 67 1.83 0.62 -12.16
N PHE A 68 1.59 0.85 -10.87
CA PHE A 68 1.49 -0.22 -9.89
C PHE A 68 0.35 -1.22 -10.21
N ASP A 69 -0.82 -0.71 -10.59
CA ASP A 69 -1.99 -1.55 -10.86
C ASP A 69 -1.90 -2.30 -12.19
N ASN A 70 -1.22 -1.77 -13.21
CA ASN A 70 -1.38 -2.29 -14.57
C ASN A 70 -0.07 -2.65 -15.28
N GLU A 71 1.08 -2.23 -14.76
CA GLU A 71 2.37 -2.32 -15.44
C GLU A 71 3.45 -2.85 -14.48
N PRO A 72 3.39 -4.13 -14.06
CA PRO A 72 4.32 -4.67 -13.05
C PRO A 72 5.80 -4.56 -13.44
N ASP A 73 6.09 -4.73 -14.74
CA ASP A 73 7.42 -4.58 -15.34
C ASP A 73 7.99 -3.15 -15.20
N GLN A 74 7.12 -2.15 -15.08
CA GLN A 74 7.50 -0.78 -14.75
C GLN A 74 7.43 -0.49 -13.26
N ALA A 75 6.50 -1.13 -12.54
CA ALA A 75 6.32 -0.96 -11.10
C ALA A 75 7.59 -1.31 -10.31
N VAL A 76 8.42 -2.22 -10.81
CA VAL A 76 9.72 -2.57 -10.21
C VAL A 76 10.68 -1.39 -10.07
N TYR A 77 10.47 -0.31 -10.84
CA TYR A 77 11.29 0.91 -10.81
C TYR A 77 10.67 2.03 -9.95
N LEU A 78 9.49 1.82 -9.36
CA LEU A 78 8.91 2.80 -8.45
C LEU A 78 9.79 2.92 -7.19
N PRO A 79 10.19 4.14 -6.78
CA PRO A 79 11.18 4.31 -5.71
C PRO A 79 10.89 3.59 -4.39
N ARG A 80 9.61 3.40 -4.05
CA ARG A 80 9.18 2.76 -2.80
C ARG A 80 8.60 1.36 -2.99
N ILE A 81 8.80 0.72 -4.15
CA ILE A 81 8.15 -0.56 -4.46
C ILE A 81 8.51 -1.66 -3.45
N ILE A 82 9.76 -1.74 -2.99
CA ILE A 82 10.18 -2.75 -2.01
C ILE A 82 9.43 -2.59 -0.68
N GLU A 83 9.26 -1.36 -0.21
CA GLU A 83 8.50 -1.07 1.00
C GLU A 83 7.02 -1.45 0.82
N VAL A 84 6.43 -1.11 -0.32
CA VAL A 84 5.05 -1.47 -0.67
C VAL A 84 4.87 -2.99 -0.68
N LEU A 85 5.77 -3.72 -1.33
CA LEU A 85 5.75 -5.18 -1.40
C LEU A 85 5.91 -5.82 -0.01
N TYR A 86 6.75 -5.24 0.85
CA TYR A 86 6.90 -5.71 2.22
C TYR A 86 5.63 -5.49 3.05
N ILE A 87 4.96 -4.34 2.90
CA ILE A 87 3.66 -4.10 3.53
C ILE A 87 2.62 -5.11 3.03
N ILE A 88 2.59 -5.41 1.73
CA ILE A 88 1.69 -6.43 1.15
C ILE A 88 1.98 -7.80 1.75
N PHE A 89 3.25 -8.22 1.82
CA PHE A 89 3.66 -9.47 2.45
C PHE A 89 3.16 -9.59 3.88
N LEU A 90 3.23 -8.50 4.65
CA LEU A 90 2.74 -8.46 6.02
C LEU A 90 1.22 -8.52 6.12
N LEU A 91 0.51 -7.77 5.27
CA LEU A 91 -0.95 -7.73 5.27
C LEU A 91 -1.57 -9.04 4.81
N SER A 92 -0.96 -9.70 3.82
CA SER A 92 -1.39 -10.98 3.29
C SER A 92 -0.24 -11.64 2.50
N SER A 93 0.40 -12.62 3.12
CA SER A 93 1.39 -13.47 2.45
C SER A 93 0.79 -14.19 1.24
N ASP A 94 -0.48 -14.57 1.32
CA ASP A 94 -1.18 -15.26 0.22
C ASP A 94 -1.33 -14.36 -1.00
N TYR A 95 -1.76 -13.10 -0.81
CA TYR A 95 -1.83 -12.14 -1.91
C TYR A 95 -0.44 -11.83 -2.46
N PHE A 96 0.54 -11.65 -1.58
CA PHE A 96 1.93 -11.41 -1.97
C PHE A 96 2.43 -12.52 -2.91
N ASN A 97 2.24 -13.79 -2.54
CA ASN A 97 2.65 -14.93 -3.35
C ASN A 97 1.98 -14.99 -4.73
N LEU A 98 0.77 -14.42 -4.89
CA LEU A 98 0.10 -14.33 -6.20
C LEU A 98 0.73 -13.31 -7.14
N ILE A 99 1.39 -12.28 -6.60
CA ILE A 99 1.96 -11.19 -7.39
C ILE A 99 3.49 -11.22 -7.44
N ALA A 100 4.15 -11.98 -6.56
CA ALA A 100 5.61 -11.96 -6.37
C ALA A 100 6.38 -12.28 -7.66
N ASP A 101 5.87 -13.21 -8.47
CA ASP A 101 6.51 -13.60 -9.74
C ASP A 101 6.58 -12.45 -10.76
N HIS A 102 5.74 -11.42 -10.62
CA HIS A 102 5.83 -10.22 -11.46
C HIS A 102 7.00 -9.29 -11.09
N TYR A 103 7.65 -9.53 -9.94
CA TYR A 103 8.73 -8.72 -9.38
C TYR A 103 10.04 -9.51 -9.29
N GLU A 104 10.29 -10.43 -10.22
CA GLU A 104 11.49 -11.29 -10.26
C GLU A 104 12.80 -10.48 -10.15
N GLN A 105 12.84 -9.28 -10.72
CA GLN A 105 14.00 -8.37 -10.65
C GLN A 105 14.33 -7.93 -9.22
N LEU A 106 13.39 -8.07 -8.29
CA LEU A 106 13.51 -7.71 -6.88
C LEU A 106 13.66 -8.93 -5.96
N SER A 107 13.83 -10.14 -6.53
CA SER A 107 13.82 -11.42 -5.81
C SER A 107 14.83 -11.49 -4.66
N GLU A 108 16.05 -10.97 -4.84
CA GLU A 108 17.07 -10.94 -3.77
C GLU A 108 16.59 -10.16 -2.55
N ALA A 109 15.93 -9.01 -2.75
CA ALA A 109 15.40 -8.20 -1.66
C ALA A 109 14.16 -8.86 -1.03
N ILE A 110 13.27 -9.43 -1.84
CA ILE A 110 12.05 -10.11 -1.39
C ILE A 110 12.38 -11.31 -0.49
N GLN A 111 13.44 -12.07 -0.80
CA GLN A 111 13.87 -13.21 0.01
C GLN A 111 14.24 -12.83 1.44
N LEU A 112 14.59 -11.56 1.70
CA LEU A 112 14.91 -11.07 3.02
C LEU A 112 13.67 -10.79 3.88
N PHE A 113 12.49 -10.60 3.28
CA PHE A 113 11.27 -10.15 4.00
C PHE A 113 10.95 -10.96 5.27
N PRO A 114 11.00 -12.31 5.29
CA PRO A 114 10.72 -13.09 6.50
C PRO A 114 11.72 -12.85 7.65
N SER A 115 12.92 -12.37 7.32
CA SER A 115 14.00 -12.12 8.28
C SER A 115 14.07 -10.67 8.77
N VAL A 116 13.33 -9.75 8.13
CA VAL A 116 13.29 -8.34 8.54
C VAL A 116 12.49 -8.21 9.83
N PRO A 117 13.09 -7.74 10.94
CA PRO A 117 12.37 -7.59 12.19
C PRO A 117 11.22 -6.59 12.05
N TYR A 118 10.03 -6.98 12.51
CA TYR A 118 8.83 -6.14 12.52
C TYR A 118 8.87 -5.07 13.62
N GLN A 119 9.95 -4.32 13.75
CA GLN A 119 10.15 -3.42 14.88
C GLN A 119 9.61 -2.01 14.64
N LYS A 120 8.43 -1.91 14.00
CA LYS A 120 7.67 -0.70 13.59
C LYS A 120 7.93 -0.31 12.13
N ILE A 121 6.93 -0.54 11.28
CA ILE A 121 6.87 0.15 9.99
C ILE A 121 6.34 1.54 10.28
N GLU A 122 7.16 2.57 10.06
CA GLU A 122 6.68 3.95 10.02
C GLU A 122 5.85 4.12 8.75
N HIS A 123 4.55 3.88 8.85
CA HIS A 123 3.64 4.11 7.74
C HIS A 123 3.09 5.52 7.86
N HIS A 124 3.83 6.45 7.24
CA HIS A 124 3.33 7.78 6.91
C HIS A 124 2.98 8.64 8.13
N GLY A 125 3.87 8.64 9.13
CA GLY A 125 3.72 9.44 10.35
C GLY A 125 2.89 8.78 11.46
N GLU A 126 2.33 7.60 11.20
CA GLU A 126 1.81 6.73 12.24
C GLU A 126 2.71 5.52 12.45
N LEU A 127 3.03 5.30 13.73
CA LEU A 127 3.66 4.09 14.21
C LEU A 127 2.56 3.02 14.24
N LEU A 128 2.17 2.55 13.05
CA LEU A 128 1.13 1.53 12.89
C LEU A 128 1.68 0.23 13.46
N THR A 129 1.47 0.02 14.76
CA THR A 129 1.55 -1.32 15.33
C THR A 129 0.58 -2.18 14.54
N LEU A 130 1.08 -3.30 14.02
CA LEU A 130 0.34 -4.35 13.28
C LEU A 130 -0.74 -5.04 14.15
N GLN A 131 -1.51 -4.29 14.93
CA GLN A 131 -2.66 -4.79 15.71
C GLN A 131 -3.79 -5.32 14.81
N TYR A 132 -3.66 -5.18 13.49
CA TYR A 132 -4.55 -5.78 12.49
C TYR A 132 -4.09 -7.17 12.01
N LEU A 133 -2.97 -7.69 12.52
CA LEU A 133 -2.40 -9.01 12.16
C LEU A 133 -2.37 -10.02 13.31
N LEU A 134 -2.98 -9.71 14.45
CA LEU A 134 -3.13 -10.69 15.53
C LEU A 134 -4.56 -11.26 15.49
N PRO A 135 -4.73 -12.59 15.63
CA PRO A 135 -6.04 -13.25 15.64
C PRO A 135 -6.94 -12.77 16.78
#